data_AF-A0A7Y5MVJ5-F1
#
_entry.id   AF-A0A7Y5MVJ5-F1
#
_cell.length_a   1.000
_cell.length_b   1.000
_cell.length_c   1.000
_cell.angle_alpha   90.00
_cell.angle_beta   90.00
_cell.angle_gamma   90.00
#
_symmetry.space_group_name_H-M   'P 1'
#
loop_
_entity.id
_entity.type
_entity.pdbx_description
1 polymer ?
#
loop_
_entity_poly.entity_id
_entity_poly.type
_entity_poly.pdbx_seq_one_letter_code
_entity_poly.pdbx_strand_id
1 'polypeptide(L)'
;MNNQSQVILSLGSNLGNRLENIQLAIISIHQTIATVVKVSSLYETPSWGFDSDSFYNCALVLQTSKGAEQILDEVLQLETKLGRVRNNEQGYQPRIIDIDVITYNEEIINTEKLQVPHPHMQNRKFVLMPMRDLNLDWRHPILQKYLPELVALAEDKSNCKVVQKLEAPLEKINLQQYNYIAIEGNIGAGKTTLSSKIAEDFNAKLVLERFADNPFLPKFYEDQSRYAFPLEMSFLADRYQQLSDDLAQFDLFKDFIVNAYKS
;
A
#
# COMPACT_ATOMS: atom_id res chain seq x y z
N MET A 1 14.95 10.37 0.37
CA MET A 1 13.60 10.00 0.84
C MET A 1 13.01 9.11 -0.23
N ASN A 2 12.80 7.82 0.04
CA ASN A 2 11.99 6.99 -0.86
C ASN A 2 10.56 7.51 -0.71
N ASN A 3 10.09 8.25 -1.72
CA ASN A 3 8.74 8.78 -1.71
C ASN A 3 7.80 7.59 -1.96
N GLN A 4 7.07 7.16 -0.93
CA GLN A 4 6.05 6.14 -1.11
C GLN A 4 4.87 6.76 -1.83
N SER A 5 4.42 6.09 -2.88
CA SER A 5 3.26 6.46 -3.66
C SER A 5 2.04 5.66 -3.19
N GLN A 6 0.91 6.36 -3.11
CA GLN A 6 -0.39 5.76 -2.83
C GLN A 6 -1.06 5.40 -4.16
N VAL A 7 -1.48 4.15 -4.31
CA VAL A 7 -2.22 3.68 -5.49
C VAL A 7 -3.57 3.16 -5.06
N ILE A 8 -4.63 3.52 -5.78
CA ILE A 8 -5.97 2.96 -5.53
C ILE A 8 -6.32 2.04 -6.68
N LEU A 9 -6.61 0.78 -6.35
CA LEU A 9 -7.09 -0.21 -7.31
C LEU A 9 -8.57 -0.48 -7.10
N SER A 10 -9.28 -0.79 -8.18
CA SER A 10 -10.62 -1.37 -8.16
C SER A 10 -10.54 -2.80 -8.64
N LEU A 11 -11.11 -3.73 -7.87
CA LEU A 11 -11.19 -5.15 -8.21
C LEU A 11 -12.63 -5.52 -8.53
N GLY A 12 -12.83 -6.39 -9.50
CA GLY A 12 -14.13 -6.92 -9.92
C GLY A 12 -14.08 -8.41 -10.24
N SER A 13 -15.08 -9.19 -9.85
CA SER A 13 -15.20 -10.63 -10.19
C SER A 13 -16.65 -11.03 -10.43
N ASN A 14 -16.92 -11.74 -11.54
CA ASN A 14 -18.28 -12.25 -11.85
C ASN A 14 -18.34 -13.72 -12.25
N LEU A 15 -17.22 -14.45 -12.27
CA LEU A 15 -17.20 -15.85 -12.68
C LEU A 15 -16.68 -16.77 -11.56
N GLY A 16 -17.33 -17.91 -11.36
CA GLY A 16 -16.92 -18.93 -10.39
C GLY A 16 -17.08 -18.44 -8.94
N ASN A 17 -16.12 -18.78 -8.07
CA ASN A 17 -16.16 -18.33 -6.67
C ASN A 17 -15.65 -16.89 -6.55
N ARG A 18 -16.54 -15.93 -6.82
CA ARG A 18 -16.27 -14.48 -6.84
C ARG A 18 -15.55 -13.99 -5.58
N LEU A 19 -15.92 -14.49 -4.40
CA LEU A 19 -15.30 -14.08 -3.14
C LEU A 19 -13.86 -14.60 -3.03
N GLU A 20 -13.64 -15.88 -3.30
CA GLU A 20 -12.29 -16.47 -3.26
C GLU A 20 -11.38 -15.79 -4.28
N ASN A 21 -11.87 -15.47 -5.48
CA ASN A 21 -11.10 -14.75 -6.49
C ASN A 21 -10.62 -13.38 -5.98
N ILE A 22 -11.51 -12.61 -5.35
CA ILE A 22 -11.17 -11.30 -4.77
C ILE A 22 -10.14 -11.47 -3.64
N GLN A 23 -10.34 -12.43 -2.74
CA GLN A 23 -9.41 -12.67 -1.62
C GLN A 23 -8.02 -13.13 -2.10
N LEU A 24 -7.97 -14.03 -3.09
CA LEU A 24 -6.73 -14.47 -3.72
C LEU A 24 -6.03 -13.32 -4.43
N ALA A 25 -6.76 -12.45 -5.12
CA ALA A 25 -6.20 -11.26 -5.75
C ALA A 25 -5.59 -10.33 -4.71
N ILE A 26 -6.27 -10.03 -3.61
CA ILE A 26 -5.75 -9.17 -2.53
C ILE A 26 -4.44 -9.73 -1.96
N ILE A 27 -4.41 -11.03 -1.63
CA ILE A 27 -3.21 -11.69 -1.10
C ILE A 27 -2.07 -11.64 -2.13
N SER A 28 -2.36 -11.93 -3.40
CA SER A 28 -1.36 -11.95 -4.46
C SER A 28 -0.78 -10.57 -4.74
N ILE A 29 -1.63 -9.53 -4.74
CA ILE A 29 -1.22 -8.13 -4.87
C ILE A 29 -0.26 -7.77 -3.72
N HIS A 30 -0.65 -8.08 -2.48
CA HIS A 30 0.16 -7.81 -1.30
C HIS A 30 1.54 -8.47 -1.36
N GLN A 31 1.61 -9.72 -1.82
CA GLN A 31 2.84 -10.50 -1.85
C GLN A 31 3.78 -10.16 -3.01
N THR A 32 3.23 -9.73 -4.15
CA THR A 32 4.02 -9.65 -5.40
C THR A 32 4.10 -8.26 -6.01
N ILE A 33 3.08 -7.41 -5.79
CA ILE A 33 2.96 -6.11 -6.44
C ILE A 33 3.34 -4.99 -5.48
N ALA A 34 2.56 -4.82 -4.41
CA ALA A 34 2.69 -3.71 -3.48
C ALA A 34 1.93 -3.98 -2.19
N THR A 35 2.29 -3.26 -1.13
CA THR A 35 1.70 -3.44 0.20
C THR A 35 0.26 -2.97 0.21
N VAL A 36 -0.69 -3.86 0.53
CA VAL A 36 -2.12 -3.53 0.65
C VAL A 36 -2.38 -2.99 2.05
N VAL A 37 -2.61 -1.68 2.15
CA VAL A 37 -2.76 -0.96 3.43
C VAL A 37 -4.21 -0.90 3.88
N LYS A 38 -5.16 -0.73 2.94
CA LYS A 38 -6.60 -0.72 3.24
C LYS A 38 -7.37 -1.48 2.19
N VAL A 39 -8.49 -2.06 2.62
CA VAL A 39 -9.46 -2.76 1.76
C VAL A 39 -10.85 -2.23 2.10
N SER A 40 -11.65 -1.93 1.08
CA SER A 40 -13.04 -1.52 1.28
C SER A 40 -13.93 -2.70 1.69
N SER A 41 -15.19 -2.41 2.01
CA SER A 41 -16.21 -3.47 2.00
C SER A 41 -16.33 -4.12 0.62
N LEU A 42 -16.81 -5.36 0.59
CA LEU A 42 -17.20 -6.05 -0.64
C LEU A 42 -18.61 -5.59 -1.05
N TYR A 43 -18.75 -5.19 -2.30
CA TYR A 43 -20.00 -4.74 -2.88
C TYR A 43 -20.48 -5.70 -3.96
N GLU A 44 -21.77 -6.02 -3.97
CA GLU A 44 -22.44 -6.69 -5.08
C GLU A 44 -23.17 -5.69 -5.96
N THR A 45 -22.93 -5.78 -7.27
CA THR A 45 -23.57 -4.94 -8.29
C THR A 45 -24.12 -5.79 -9.44
N PRO A 46 -25.29 -5.44 -10.00
CA PRO A 46 -25.84 -6.17 -11.13
C PRO A 46 -24.92 -6.10 -12.36
N SER A 47 -24.97 -7.12 -13.21
CA SER A 47 -24.31 -7.11 -14.52
C SER A 47 -24.90 -6.03 -15.42
N TRP A 48 -24.05 -5.31 -16.14
CA TRP A 48 -24.51 -4.32 -17.11
C TRP A 48 -24.89 -5.02 -18.43
N GLY A 49 -26.18 -5.03 -18.76
CA GLY A 49 -26.67 -5.32 -20.11
C GLY A 49 -26.68 -6.79 -20.56
N PHE A 50 -26.42 -7.76 -19.68
CA PHE A 50 -26.49 -9.20 -19.98
C PHE A 50 -27.02 -10.00 -18.79
N ASP A 51 -27.71 -11.11 -19.05
CA ASP A 51 -28.07 -12.14 -18.05
C ASP A 51 -26.78 -12.88 -17.62
N SER A 52 -26.10 -12.34 -16.63
CA SER A 52 -24.94 -12.97 -15.99
C SER A 52 -24.98 -12.75 -14.49
N ASP A 53 -24.18 -13.53 -13.77
CA ASP A 53 -24.06 -13.37 -12.32
C ASP A 53 -23.62 -11.95 -11.96
N SER A 54 -24.09 -11.49 -10.80
CA SER A 54 -23.73 -10.16 -10.30
C SER A 54 -22.21 -10.05 -10.08
N PHE A 55 -21.67 -8.85 -10.16
CA PHE A 55 -20.26 -8.59 -9.90
C PHE A 55 -20.02 -8.36 -8.41
N TYR A 56 -18.94 -8.93 -7.90
CA TYR A 56 -18.34 -8.53 -6.63
C TYR A 56 -17.24 -7.53 -6.89
N ASN A 57 -17.30 -6.39 -6.21
CA ASN A 57 -16.36 -5.29 -6.37
C ASN A 57 -15.82 -4.81 -5.02
N CYS A 58 -14.55 -4.44 -4.99
CA CYS A 58 -13.93 -3.75 -3.85
C CYS A 58 -12.81 -2.83 -4.31
N ALA A 59 -12.41 -1.88 -3.46
CA ALA A 59 -11.27 -1.01 -3.70
C ALA A 59 -10.15 -1.30 -2.70
N LEU A 60 -8.90 -1.14 -3.15
CA LEU A 60 -7.70 -1.32 -2.34
C LEU A 60 -6.87 -0.04 -2.32
N VAL A 61 -6.24 0.25 -1.18
CA VAL A 61 -5.15 1.23 -1.09
C VAL A 61 -3.84 0.48 -1.00
N LEU A 62 -2.95 0.78 -1.92
CA LEU A 62 -1.59 0.25 -1.96
C LEU A 62 -0.59 1.34 -1.60
N GLN A 63 0.49 0.94 -0.94
CA GLN A 63 1.71 1.73 -0.82
C GLN A 63 2.84 1.05 -1.56
N THR A 64 3.58 1.85 -2.35
CA THR A 64 4.66 1.33 -3.19
C THR A 64 5.69 2.40 -3.51
N SER A 65 6.94 1.99 -3.74
CA SER A 65 7.97 2.85 -4.33
C SER A 65 8.08 2.69 -5.85
N LYS A 66 7.26 1.82 -6.46
CA LYS A 66 7.24 1.54 -7.90
C LYS A 66 6.48 2.64 -8.65
N GLY A 67 6.86 2.89 -9.90
CA GLY A 67 6.16 3.82 -10.78
C GLY A 67 4.80 3.27 -11.28
N ALA A 68 3.91 4.17 -11.70
CA ALA A 68 2.56 3.83 -12.12
C ALA A 68 2.50 2.80 -13.28
N GLU A 69 3.37 2.94 -14.28
CA GLU A 69 3.45 1.99 -15.41
C GLU A 69 3.88 0.59 -14.97
N GLN A 70 4.82 0.51 -14.01
CA GLN A 70 5.26 -0.77 -13.45
C GLN A 70 4.11 -1.46 -12.70
N ILE A 71 3.32 -0.70 -11.94
CA ILE A 71 2.12 -1.25 -11.27
C ILE A 71 1.13 -1.79 -12.29
N LEU A 72 0.86 -1.06 -13.37
CA LEU A 72 -0.02 -1.54 -14.44
C LEU A 72 0.47 -2.86 -15.04
N ASP A 73 1.75 -2.95 -15.40
CA ASP A 73 2.32 -4.16 -16.00
C ASP A 73 2.22 -5.37 -15.06
N GLU A 74 2.51 -5.19 -13.78
CA GLU A 74 2.42 -6.26 -12.77
C GLU A 74 0.97 -6.68 -12.50
N VAL A 75 0.03 -5.72 -12.49
CA VAL A 75 -1.41 -5.99 -12.38
C VAL A 75 -1.90 -6.83 -13.56
N LEU A 76 -1.56 -6.45 -14.80
CA LEU A 76 -1.94 -7.20 -16.01
C LEU A 76 -1.36 -8.63 -16.02
N GLN A 77 -0.14 -8.80 -15.51
CA GLN A 77 0.46 -10.12 -15.34
C GLN A 77 -0.27 -10.96 -14.30
N LEU A 78 -0.69 -10.34 -13.18
CA LEU A 78 -1.44 -11.02 -12.14
C LEU A 78 -2.81 -11.51 -12.65
N GLU A 79 -3.54 -10.67 -13.39
CA GLU A 79 -4.81 -11.09 -14.02
C GLU A 79 -4.61 -12.31 -14.92
N THR A 80 -3.54 -12.30 -15.71
CA THR A 80 -3.17 -13.43 -16.59
C THR A 80 -2.91 -14.71 -15.78
N LYS A 81 -2.19 -14.60 -14.66
CA LYS A 81 -1.92 -15.73 -13.76
C LYS A 81 -3.17 -16.26 -13.06
N LEU A 82 -4.10 -15.39 -12.68
CA LEU A 82 -5.36 -15.76 -12.01
C LEU A 82 -6.42 -16.29 -12.99
N GLY A 83 -6.06 -16.49 -14.27
CA GLY A 83 -6.89 -17.20 -15.24
C GLY A 83 -7.50 -16.32 -16.33
N ARG A 84 -6.96 -15.12 -16.58
CA ARG A 84 -7.32 -14.36 -17.79
C ARG A 84 -6.78 -15.06 -19.03
N VAL A 85 -7.67 -15.77 -19.74
CA VAL A 85 -7.42 -16.27 -21.09
C VAL A 85 -7.73 -15.14 -22.08
N ARG A 86 -6.72 -14.61 -22.77
CA ARG A 86 -6.94 -13.61 -23.85
C ARG A 86 -7.48 -14.32 -25.09
N ASN A 87 -8.80 -14.37 -25.25
CA ASN A 87 -9.42 -14.77 -26.52
C ASN A 87 -9.78 -13.52 -27.34
N ASN A 88 -9.51 -13.56 -28.64
CA ASN A 88 -9.66 -12.45 -29.60
C ASN A 88 -11.13 -12.15 -29.98
N GLU A 89 -12.07 -12.24 -29.04
CA GLU A 89 -13.49 -11.93 -29.29
C GLU A 89 -13.87 -10.57 -28.71
N GLN A 90 -14.55 -9.75 -29.51
CA GLN A 90 -15.01 -8.41 -29.13
C GLN A 90 -16.24 -8.52 -28.20
N GLY A 91 -16.10 -8.22 -26.90
CA GLY A 91 -17.22 -8.12 -25.96
C GLY A 91 -16.82 -8.14 -24.47
N TYR A 92 -17.78 -7.81 -23.59
CA TYR A 92 -17.66 -8.00 -22.13
C TYR A 92 -17.78 -9.50 -21.82
N GLN A 93 -16.64 -10.20 -21.73
CA GLN A 93 -16.63 -11.61 -21.34
C GLN A 93 -16.64 -11.77 -19.81
N PRO A 94 -17.18 -12.89 -19.28
CA PRO A 94 -17.06 -13.23 -17.87
C PRO A 94 -15.58 -13.30 -17.45
N ARG A 95 -15.21 -12.57 -16.39
CA ARG A 95 -13.84 -12.47 -15.89
C ARG A 95 -13.77 -13.11 -14.51
N ILE A 96 -12.75 -13.95 -14.31
CA ILE A 96 -12.43 -14.48 -12.97
C ILE A 96 -12.05 -13.32 -12.06
N ILE A 97 -11.22 -12.38 -12.55
CA ILE A 97 -10.86 -11.16 -11.86
C ILE A 97 -10.54 -10.05 -12.88
N ASP A 98 -10.90 -8.83 -12.53
CA ASP A 98 -10.60 -7.59 -13.23
C ASP A 98 -9.97 -6.63 -12.22
N ILE A 99 -8.85 -5.99 -12.58
CA ILE A 99 -8.08 -5.14 -11.68
C ILE A 99 -7.74 -3.84 -12.42
N ASP A 100 -8.44 -2.77 -12.08
CA ASP A 100 -8.23 -1.45 -12.67
C ASP A 100 -7.39 -0.55 -11.74
N VAL A 101 -6.40 0.14 -12.31
CA VAL A 101 -5.67 1.22 -11.63
C VAL A 101 -6.52 2.49 -11.67
N ILE A 102 -7.07 2.90 -10.54
CA ILE A 102 -7.99 4.05 -10.45
C ILE A 102 -7.25 5.35 -10.21
N THR A 103 -6.31 5.38 -9.25
CA THR A 103 -5.51 6.56 -8.92
C THR A 103 -4.07 6.19 -8.65
N TYR A 104 -3.16 7.13 -8.88
CA TYR A 104 -1.76 7.07 -8.49
C TYR A 104 -1.41 8.46 -7.94
N ASN A 105 -1.23 8.54 -6.62
CA ASN A 105 -1.17 9.79 -5.87
C ASN A 105 -2.32 10.74 -6.27
N GLU A 106 -2.00 12.01 -6.50
CA GLU A 106 -2.87 13.03 -7.09
C GLU A 106 -2.44 13.36 -8.54
N GLU A 107 -1.71 12.45 -9.18
CA GLU A 107 -1.15 12.68 -10.51
C GLU A 107 -2.21 12.52 -11.61
N ILE A 108 -2.00 13.25 -12.71
CA ILE A 108 -2.74 13.08 -13.96
C ILE A 108 -1.78 12.44 -14.96
N ILE A 109 -1.99 11.16 -15.24
CA ILE A 109 -1.23 10.39 -16.21
C ILE A 109 -2.14 10.14 -17.41
N ASN A 110 -1.70 10.55 -18.60
CA ASN A 110 -2.44 10.36 -19.83
C ASN A 110 -1.50 9.82 -20.92
N THR A 111 -1.16 8.54 -20.83
CA THR A 111 -0.38 7.83 -21.84
C THR A 111 -1.29 6.88 -22.62
N GLU A 112 -0.78 6.31 -23.72
CA GLU A 112 -1.53 5.30 -24.48
C GLU A 112 -1.81 4.03 -23.66
N LYS A 113 -0.95 3.72 -22.68
CA LYS A 113 -1.06 2.53 -21.85
C LYS A 113 -1.86 2.76 -20.57
N LEU A 114 -1.75 3.93 -19.96
CA LEU A 114 -2.28 4.21 -18.63
C LEU A 114 -2.94 5.60 -18.58
N GLN A 115 -4.19 5.62 -18.14
CA GLN A 115 -4.93 6.85 -17.86
C GLN A 115 -5.36 6.87 -16.40
N VAL A 116 -4.84 7.84 -15.66
CA VAL A 116 -5.07 8.00 -14.22
C VAL A 116 -5.31 9.49 -13.92
N PRO A 117 -6.33 9.87 -13.12
CA PRO A 117 -7.39 9.02 -12.61
C PRO A 117 -8.17 8.33 -13.73
N HIS A 118 -8.67 7.11 -13.47
CA HIS A 118 -9.33 6.32 -14.50
C HIS A 118 -10.51 7.12 -15.11
N PRO A 119 -10.56 7.28 -16.46
CA PRO A 119 -11.40 8.31 -17.12
C PRO A 119 -12.90 8.13 -16.93
N HIS A 120 -13.35 6.94 -16.54
CA HIS A 120 -14.75 6.62 -16.30
C HIS A 120 -15.08 6.34 -14.82
N MET A 121 -14.14 6.55 -13.89
CA MET A 121 -14.39 6.24 -12.46
C MET A 121 -15.58 7.01 -11.90
N GLN A 122 -15.72 8.28 -12.26
CA GLN A 122 -16.76 9.20 -11.81
C GLN A 122 -18.18 8.79 -12.26
N ASN A 123 -18.26 7.93 -13.28
CA ASN A 123 -19.53 7.47 -13.83
C ASN A 123 -19.93 6.09 -13.30
N ARG A 124 -19.15 5.47 -12.40
CA ARG A 124 -19.32 4.06 -12.00
C ARG A 124 -19.48 3.95 -10.49
N LYS A 125 -20.68 3.64 -10.01
CA LYS A 125 -20.93 3.51 -8.56
C LYS A 125 -20.19 2.33 -7.94
N PHE A 126 -19.98 1.26 -8.71
CA PHE A 126 -19.20 0.11 -8.25
C PHE A 126 -17.71 0.43 -8.00
N VAL A 127 -17.20 1.57 -8.50
CA VAL A 127 -15.87 2.08 -8.17
C VAL A 127 -15.94 3.08 -7.02
N LEU A 128 -16.85 4.06 -7.12
CA LEU A 128 -16.93 5.15 -6.15
C LEU A 128 -17.41 4.71 -4.77
N MET A 129 -18.35 3.76 -4.69
CA MET A 129 -18.88 3.28 -3.41
C MET A 129 -17.81 2.53 -2.59
N PRO A 130 -17.10 1.52 -3.14
CA PRO A 130 -15.93 0.95 -2.47
C PRO A 130 -14.85 1.98 -2.12
N MET A 131 -14.53 2.90 -3.03
CA MET A 131 -13.48 3.89 -2.80
C MET A 131 -13.84 4.85 -1.66
N ARG A 132 -15.11 5.21 -1.51
CA ARG A 132 -15.61 6.02 -0.39
C ARG A 132 -15.39 5.33 0.96
N ASP A 133 -15.58 4.01 1.04
CA ASP A 133 -15.39 3.24 2.28
C ASP A 133 -13.94 3.23 2.78
N LEU A 134 -12.97 3.55 1.91
CA LEU A 134 -11.56 3.68 2.30
C LEU A 134 -11.30 4.91 3.20
N ASN A 135 -12.28 5.83 3.30
CA ASN A 135 -12.23 7.07 4.08
C ASN A 135 -10.94 7.87 3.83
N LEU A 136 -10.65 8.12 2.55
CA LEU A 136 -9.50 8.92 2.13
C LEU A 136 -9.91 10.38 1.94
N ASP A 137 -9.06 11.29 2.39
CA ASP A 137 -9.15 12.72 2.06
C ASP A 137 -8.54 12.98 0.67
N TRP A 138 -9.13 12.33 -0.34
CA TRP A 138 -8.65 12.40 -1.72
C TRP A 138 -9.53 13.34 -2.54
N ARG A 139 -8.87 14.27 -3.25
CA ARG A 139 -9.53 15.19 -4.18
C ARG A 139 -9.19 14.80 -5.61
N HIS A 140 -10.21 14.63 -6.44
CA HIS A 140 -10.00 14.27 -7.83
C HIS A 140 -9.20 15.35 -8.57
N PRO A 141 -8.03 15.07 -9.17
CA PRO A 141 -7.14 16.11 -9.70
C PRO A 141 -7.70 16.84 -10.92
N ILE A 142 -8.52 16.18 -11.74
CA ILE A 142 -9.21 16.83 -12.88
C ILE A 142 -10.51 17.53 -12.45
N LEU A 143 -11.44 16.80 -11.82
CA LEU A 143 -12.77 17.31 -11.48
C LEU A 143 -12.78 18.23 -10.24
N GLN A 144 -11.70 18.22 -9.45
CA GLN A 144 -11.52 19.02 -8.24
C GLN A 144 -12.60 18.80 -7.18
N LYS A 145 -13.15 17.58 -7.12
CA LYS A 145 -14.24 17.13 -6.24
C LYS A 145 -13.80 16.00 -5.33
N TYR A 146 -14.42 15.92 -4.16
CA TYR A 146 -14.22 14.82 -3.21
C TYR A 146 -15.14 13.63 -3.53
N LEU A 147 -14.82 12.46 -2.98
CA LEU A 147 -15.60 11.24 -3.20
C LEU A 147 -17.10 11.36 -2.90
N PRO A 148 -17.55 12.00 -1.80
CA PRO A 148 -19.00 12.18 -1.56
C PRO A 148 -19.71 12.96 -2.67
N GLU A 149 -19.04 13.97 -3.24
CA GLU A 149 -19.57 14.78 -4.33
C GLU A 149 -19.62 13.99 -5.64
N LEU A 150 -18.57 13.21 -5.94
CA LEU A 150 -18.53 12.34 -7.11
C LEU A 150 -19.65 11.28 -7.06
N VAL A 151 -19.87 10.65 -5.90
CA VAL A 151 -20.95 9.67 -5.71
C VAL A 151 -22.32 10.30 -5.96
N ALA A 152 -22.54 11.55 -5.52
CA ALA A 152 -23.80 12.26 -5.71
C ALA A 152 -24.05 12.65 -7.18
N LEU A 153 -23.00 12.86 -7.97
CA LEU A 153 -23.07 13.25 -9.37
C LEU A 153 -23.07 12.08 -10.35
N ALA A 154 -22.73 10.87 -9.89
CA ALA A 154 -22.67 9.69 -10.73
C ALA A 154 -24.05 9.38 -11.34
N GLU A 155 -24.12 9.36 -12.67
CA GLU A 155 -25.35 9.05 -13.43
C GLU A 155 -25.79 7.58 -13.27
N ASP A 156 -24.86 6.70 -12.90
CA ASP A 156 -25.10 5.28 -12.69
C ASP A 156 -26.15 5.03 -11.60
N LYS A 157 -27.19 4.27 -11.93
CA LYS A 157 -28.30 3.90 -11.04
C LYS A 157 -28.18 2.49 -10.48
N SER A 158 -27.06 1.81 -10.73
CA SER A 158 -26.79 0.46 -10.25
C SER A 158 -26.93 0.39 -8.74
N ASN A 159 -27.67 -0.61 -8.27
CA ASN A 159 -27.80 -0.86 -6.84
C ASN A 159 -26.52 -1.55 -6.33
N CYS A 160 -25.73 -0.83 -5.54
CA CYS A 160 -24.51 -1.35 -4.94
C CYS A 160 -24.82 -1.79 -3.50
N LYS A 161 -24.89 -3.10 -3.27
CA LYS A 161 -25.20 -3.66 -1.95
C LYS A 161 -23.92 -4.07 -1.25
N VAL A 162 -23.73 -3.66 0.00
CA VAL A 162 -22.64 -4.17 0.83
C VAL A 162 -22.93 -5.62 1.18
N VAL A 163 -22.00 -6.52 0.87
CA VAL A 163 -22.09 -7.95 1.15
C VAL A 163 -21.44 -8.26 2.50
N GLN A 164 -20.17 -7.88 2.66
CA GLN A 164 -19.40 -8.10 3.88
C GLN A 164 -18.17 -7.18 3.93
N LYS A 165 -17.55 -7.06 5.11
CA LYS A 165 -16.24 -6.44 5.23
C LYS A 165 -15.15 -7.41 4.77
N LEU A 166 -14.11 -6.87 4.16
CA LEU A 166 -12.87 -7.59 3.88
C LEU A 166 -11.78 -7.03 4.80
N GLU A 167 -10.87 -7.90 5.23
CA GLU A 167 -9.74 -7.51 6.08
C GLU A 167 -8.51 -7.25 5.22
N ALA A 168 -7.79 -6.18 5.50
CA ALA A 168 -6.50 -5.94 4.88
C ALA A 168 -5.46 -6.95 5.44
N PRO A 169 -4.50 -7.43 4.62
CA PRO A 169 -3.44 -8.31 5.11
C PRO A 169 -2.66 -7.72 6.30
N LEU A 170 -2.44 -6.41 6.31
CA LEU A 170 -1.72 -5.71 7.38
C LEU A 170 -2.53 -5.56 8.67
N GLU A 171 -3.86 -5.52 8.62
CA GLU A 171 -4.70 -5.42 9.84
C GLU A 171 -4.51 -6.62 10.77
N LYS A 172 -4.07 -7.76 10.23
CA LYS A 172 -3.74 -8.96 11.01
C LYS A 172 -2.48 -8.81 11.85
N ILE A 173 -1.64 -7.82 11.55
CA ILE A 173 -0.37 -7.57 12.22
C ILE A 173 -0.49 -6.26 13.00
N ASN A 174 -0.86 -6.36 14.27
CA ASN A 174 -1.05 -5.19 15.13
C ASN A 174 0.31 -4.65 15.65
N LEU A 175 1.12 -4.04 14.79
CA LEU A 175 2.35 -3.35 15.22
C LEU A 175 2.06 -1.95 15.78
N GLN A 176 0.98 -1.31 15.34
CA GLN A 176 0.58 0.05 15.75
C GLN A 176 0.27 0.17 17.25
N GLN A 177 0.02 -0.95 17.96
CA GLN A 177 -0.12 -0.94 19.42
C GLN A 177 1.19 -0.57 20.16
N TYR A 178 2.34 -0.64 19.47
CA TYR A 178 3.63 -0.30 20.04
C TYR A 178 4.08 1.06 19.51
N ASN A 179 4.38 1.99 20.42
CA ASN A 179 4.95 3.29 20.03
C ASN A 179 6.38 3.17 19.50
N TYR A 180 7.09 2.11 19.91
CA TYR A 180 8.50 1.92 19.63
C TYR A 180 8.86 0.44 19.51
N ILE A 181 9.51 0.08 18.41
CA ILE A 181 9.99 -1.28 18.11
C ILE A 181 11.50 -1.23 17.88
N ALA A 182 12.27 -2.01 18.64
CA ALA A 182 13.71 -2.18 18.44
C ALA A 182 14.01 -3.56 17.87
N ILE A 183 14.82 -3.61 16.81
CA ILE A 183 15.28 -4.84 16.18
C ILE A 183 16.79 -4.96 16.40
N GLU A 184 17.18 -5.95 17.21
CA GLU A 184 18.56 -6.23 17.61
C GLU A 184 19.03 -7.61 17.09
N GLY A 185 20.35 -7.81 17.05
CA GLY A 185 20.97 -9.08 16.66
C GLY A 185 22.22 -8.92 15.80
N ASN A 186 22.87 -10.04 15.47
CA ASN A 186 24.20 -10.05 14.84
C ASN A 186 24.27 -9.29 13.50
N ILE A 187 25.43 -8.71 13.20
CA ILE A 187 25.73 -8.09 11.90
C ILE A 187 25.43 -9.08 10.77
N GLY A 188 24.75 -8.59 9.72
CA GLY A 188 24.34 -9.41 8.56
C GLY A 188 23.00 -10.15 8.71
N ALA A 189 22.37 -10.18 9.88
CA ALA A 189 21.09 -10.87 10.10
C ALA A 189 19.85 -10.23 9.40
N GLY A 190 20.03 -9.19 8.58
CA GLY A 190 18.93 -8.56 7.85
C GLY A 190 18.09 -7.54 8.64
N LYS A 191 18.54 -7.10 9.81
CA LYS A 191 17.82 -6.17 10.70
C LYS A 191 17.41 -4.85 10.04
N THR A 192 18.36 -4.22 9.32
CA THR A 192 18.11 -2.98 8.59
C THR A 192 17.07 -3.22 7.50
N THR A 193 17.16 -4.32 6.76
CA THR A 193 16.18 -4.70 5.74
C THR A 193 14.79 -4.92 6.33
N LEU A 194 14.68 -5.65 7.44
CA LEU A 194 13.42 -5.88 8.12
C LEU A 194 12.81 -4.57 8.64
N SER A 195 13.62 -3.72 9.26
CA SER A 195 13.16 -2.44 9.81
C SER A 195 12.72 -1.49 8.69
N SER A 196 13.44 -1.45 7.57
CA SER A 196 13.03 -0.71 6.37
C SER A 196 11.71 -1.20 5.83
N LYS A 197 11.50 -2.53 5.72
CA LYS A 197 10.23 -3.09 5.28
C LYS A 197 9.08 -2.77 6.23
N ILE A 198 9.28 -2.87 7.54
CA ILE A 198 8.25 -2.51 8.53
C ILE A 198 7.91 -1.02 8.43
N ALA A 199 8.92 -0.16 8.28
CA ALA A 199 8.73 1.27 8.08
C ALA A 199 7.92 1.58 6.83
N GLU A 200 8.22 0.89 5.73
CA GLU A 200 7.49 1.03 4.47
C GLU A 200 6.06 0.49 4.58
N ASP A 201 5.87 -0.71 5.13
CA ASP A 201 4.57 -1.40 5.11
C ASP A 201 3.56 -0.78 6.08
N PHE A 202 4.04 -0.29 7.23
CA PHE A 202 3.19 0.23 8.31
C PHE A 202 3.29 1.74 8.49
N ASN A 203 3.86 2.47 7.51
CA ASN A 203 4.08 3.92 7.59
C ASN A 203 4.80 4.34 8.89
N ALA A 204 5.80 3.56 9.33
CA ALA A 204 6.54 3.83 10.56
C ALA A 204 7.78 4.69 10.32
N LYS A 205 8.23 5.39 11.37
CA LYS A 205 9.47 6.15 11.34
C LYS A 205 10.65 5.20 11.48
N LEU A 206 11.41 5.01 10.40
CA LEU A 206 12.68 4.28 10.45
C LEU A 206 13.78 5.15 11.08
N VAL A 207 14.38 4.67 12.16
CA VAL A 207 15.62 5.26 12.72
C VAL A 207 16.73 4.22 12.60
N LEU A 208 17.78 4.59 11.87
CA LEU A 208 18.96 3.76 11.72
C LEU A 208 20.11 4.31 12.57
N GLU A 209 20.87 3.40 13.16
CA GLU A 209 22.05 3.74 13.92
C GLU A 209 23.13 4.35 13.00
N ARG A 210 23.66 5.51 13.39
CA ARG A 210 24.67 6.28 12.65
C ARG A 210 26.07 5.74 12.92
N PHE A 211 26.34 4.52 12.45
CA PHE A 211 27.60 3.84 12.76
C PHE A 211 28.83 4.44 12.05
N ALA A 212 28.67 4.98 10.84
CA ALA A 212 29.78 5.34 9.96
C ALA A 212 30.48 6.66 10.32
N ASP A 213 29.79 7.56 11.03
CA ASP A 213 30.28 8.92 11.32
C ASP A 213 31.01 9.01 12.67
N ASN A 214 31.19 7.89 13.38
CA ASN A 214 31.74 7.89 14.73
C ASN A 214 33.28 8.05 14.71
N PRO A 215 33.83 9.16 15.27
CA PRO A 215 35.26 9.45 15.22
C PRO A 215 36.13 8.50 16.08
N PHE A 216 35.51 7.70 16.95
CA PHE A 216 36.19 6.71 17.79
C PHE A 216 36.22 5.33 17.16
N LEU A 217 35.41 5.06 16.13
CA LEU A 217 35.33 3.73 15.51
C LEU A 217 36.65 3.31 14.84
N PRO A 218 37.33 4.17 14.04
CA PRO A 218 38.65 3.80 13.49
C PRO A 218 39.69 3.58 14.59
N LYS A 219 39.66 4.41 15.64
CA LYS A 219 40.61 4.35 16.77
C LYS A 219 40.42 3.10 17.62
N PHE A 220 39.19 2.59 17.73
CA PHE A 220 38.89 1.34 18.40
C PHE A 220 39.52 0.12 17.69
N TYR A 221 39.53 0.11 16.36
CA TYR A 221 40.20 -0.96 15.61
C TYR A 221 41.73 -0.92 15.77
N GLU A 222 42.31 0.24 16.12
CA GLU A 222 43.74 0.39 16.41
C GLU A 222 44.10 0.01 17.86
N ASP A 223 43.29 0.41 18.85
CA ASP A 223 43.51 0.12 20.28
C ASP A 223 42.19 0.00 21.05
N GLN A 224 41.68 -1.23 21.12
CA GLN A 224 40.42 -1.53 21.78
C GLN A 224 40.41 -1.15 23.26
N SER A 225 41.53 -1.38 23.98
CA SER A 225 41.60 -1.18 25.43
C SER A 225 41.39 0.29 25.82
N ARG A 226 41.89 1.20 24.99
CA ARG A 226 41.85 2.64 25.23
C ARG A 226 40.56 3.30 24.73
N TYR A 227 39.99 2.78 23.64
CA TYR A 227 38.88 3.43 22.95
C TYR A 227 37.52 2.74 23.11
N ALA A 228 37.44 1.56 23.75
CA ALA A 228 36.17 0.88 24.01
C ALA A 228 35.17 1.77 24.76
N PHE A 229 35.56 2.34 25.91
CA PHE A 229 34.67 3.17 26.71
C PHE A 229 34.26 4.49 26.02
N PRO A 230 35.18 5.29 25.43
CA PRO A 230 34.79 6.46 24.63
C PRO A 230 33.83 6.15 23.48
N LEU A 231 34.05 5.02 22.79
CA LEU A 231 33.19 4.57 21.70
C LEU A 231 31.78 4.21 22.19
N GLU A 232 31.69 3.47 23.30
CA GLU A 232 30.42 3.08 23.91
C GLU A 232 29.63 4.30 24.41
N MET A 233 30.31 5.25 25.05
CA MET A 233 29.72 6.51 25.51
C MET A 233 29.24 7.37 24.35
N SER A 234 29.96 7.40 23.23
CA SER A 234 29.51 8.17 22.07
C SER A 234 28.27 7.53 21.43
N PHE A 235 28.18 6.20 21.34
CA PHE A 235 26.95 5.52 20.89
C PHE A 235 25.76 5.79 21.82
N LEU A 236 25.98 5.80 23.14
CA LEU A 236 24.93 6.12 24.11
C LEU A 236 24.42 7.56 23.93
N ALA A 237 25.34 8.52 23.78
CA ALA A 237 25.00 9.93 23.59
C ALA A 237 24.25 10.16 22.28
N ASP A 238 24.72 9.58 21.18
CA ASP A 238 24.05 9.65 19.87
C ASP A 238 22.65 9.05 19.94
N ARG A 239 22.48 7.92 20.62
CA ARG A 239 21.17 7.27 20.81
C ARG A 239 20.21 8.14 21.63
N TYR A 240 20.70 8.73 22.73
CA TYR A 240 19.90 9.65 23.53
C TYR A 240 19.44 10.85 22.71
N GLN A 241 20.34 11.42 21.90
CA GLN A 241 20.02 12.56 21.06
C GLN A 241 19.04 12.21 19.96
N GLN A 242 19.22 11.07 19.27
CA GLN A 242 18.25 10.57 18.29
C GLN A 242 16.87 10.35 18.91
N LEU A 243 16.79 9.66 20.05
CA LEU A 243 15.52 9.43 20.73
C LEU A 243 14.89 10.74 21.20
N SER A 244 15.67 11.68 21.73
CA SER A 244 15.16 12.98 22.18
C SER A 244 14.62 13.80 21.02
N ASP A 245 15.35 13.88 19.90
CA ASP A 245 14.92 14.59 18.69
C ASP A 245 13.68 13.93 18.08
N ASP A 246 13.64 12.59 18.06
CA ASP A 246 12.56 11.82 17.45
C ASP A 246 11.29 11.75 18.30
N LEU A 247 11.41 11.71 19.64
CA LEU A 247 10.27 11.79 20.56
C LEU A 247 9.67 13.20 20.59
N ALA A 248 10.49 14.23 20.45
CA ALA A 248 10.02 15.61 20.31
C ALA A 248 9.32 15.86 18.96
N GLN A 249 9.71 15.10 17.93
CA GLN A 249 9.08 15.04 16.62
C GLN A 249 8.25 13.76 16.45
N PHE A 250 7.32 13.48 17.36
CA PHE A 250 6.18 12.64 17.00
C PHE A 250 5.44 13.37 15.87
N ASP A 251 5.86 13.03 14.66
CA ASP A 251 5.40 13.58 13.40
C ASP A 251 3.90 13.31 13.33
N LEU A 252 3.10 14.32 12.99
CA LEU A 252 1.63 14.22 12.96
C LEU A 252 1.10 13.11 12.02
N PHE A 253 1.99 12.48 11.25
CA PHE A 253 1.71 11.59 10.13
C PHE A 253 2.30 10.18 10.26
N LYS A 254 2.97 9.83 11.37
CA LYS A 254 3.60 8.50 11.55
C LYS A 254 3.06 7.77 12.76
N ASP A 255 2.75 6.49 12.58
CA ASP A 255 2.02 5.70 13.58
C ASP A 255 2.91 5.24 14.73
N PHE A 256 4.18 4.87 14.45
CA PHE A 256 5.15 4.43 15.46
C PHE A 256 6.60 4.52 14.95
N ILE A 257 7.57 4.22 15.83
CA ILE A 257 9.00 4.23 15.53
C ILE A 257 9.54 2.80 15.44
N VAL A 258 10.35 2.52 14.41
CA VAL A 258 11.09 1.26 14.26
C VAL A 258 12.59 1.51 14.11
N ASN A 259 13.39 0.88 14.98
CA ASN A 259 14.83 1.07 15.05
C ASN A 259 15.59 -0.22 14.74
N ALA A 260 16.66 -0.10 13.96
CA ALA A 260 17.60 -1.18 13.72
C ALA A 260 18.94 -0.87 14.40
N TYR A 261 19.33 -1.70 15.37
CA TYR A 261 20.61 -1.59 16.05
C TYR A 261 21.62 -2.56 15.46
N LYS A 262 22.87 -2.15 15.29
CA LYS A 262 23.99 -3.03 14.94
C LYS A 262 24.73 -3.37 16.23
N SER A 263 24.43 -4.54 16.80
CA SER A 263 25.26 -5.16 17.83
C SER A 263 26.46 -5.86 17.20
#